data_AF-A0A438D9S9-F1
#
_entry.id   AF-A0A438D9S9-F1
#
_cell.length_a   1.000
_cell.length_b   1.000
_cell.length_c   1.000
_cell.angle_alpha   90.00
_cell.angle_beta   90.00
_cell.angle_gamma   90.00
#
_symmetry.space_group_name_H-M   'P 1'
#
loop_
_entity.id
_entity.type
_entity.pdbx_description
1 polymer ?
#
loop_
_entity_poly.entity_id
_entity_poly.type
_entity_poly.pdbx_seq_one_letter_code
_entity_poly.pdbx_strand_id
1 'polypeptide(L)' 'MGCDGDHDYQPPCANNIVDASRAVWKALGVPHDQWGGLDITWTEAKFHAVIYVSEC' A
#
# COMPACT_ATOMS: atom_id res chain seq x y z
N MET A 1 10.55 4.70 -11.52
CA MET A 1 10.99 3.77 -12.57
C MET A 1 10.16 2.50 -12.42
N GLY A 2 9.97 1.76 -13.49
CA GLY A 2 9.01 0.65 -13.58
C GLY A 2 8.84 0.23 -15.03
N CYS A 3 8.17 -0.90 -15.25
CA CYS A 3 8.05 -1.55 -16.55
C CYS A 3 9.41 -1.98 -17.16
N ASP A 4 10.38 -2.28 -16.31
CA ASP A 4 11.72 -2.73 -16.70
C ASP A 4 12.09 -4.00 -15.92
N GLY A 5 13.22 -4.62 -16.28
CA GLY A 5 13.64 -5.90 -15.69
C GLY A 5 14.07 -5.80 -14.22
N ASP A 6 14.49 -4.62 -13.75
CA ASP A 6 14.89 -4.44 -12.35
C ASP A 6 13.67 -4.36 -11.42
N HIS A 7 12.49 -4.04 -11.97
CA HIS A 7 11.23 -3.94 -11.26
C HIS A 7 10.24 -5.05 -11.65
N ASP A 8 10.72 -6.20 -12.15
CA ASP A 8 9.90 -7.34 -12.59
C ASP A 8 8.78 -6.96 -13.58
N TYR A 9 9.01 -5.95 -14.40
CA TYR A 9 8.03 -5.35 -15.31
C TYR A 9 6.75 -4.84 -14.63
N GLN A 10 6.76 -4.66 -13.31
CA GLN A 10 5.66 -4.03 -12.58
C GLN A 10 5.53 -2.57 -12.99
N PRO A 11 4.30 -2.03 -13.10
CA PRO A 11 4.10 -0.62 -13.39
C PRO A 11 4.68 0.24 -12.27
N PRO A 12 5.07 1.50 -12.55
CA PRO A 12 5.44 2.45 -11.51
C PRO A 12 4.35 2.53 -10.44
N CYS A 13 4.74 2.49 -9.18
CA CYS A 13 3.81 2.66 -8.07
C CYS A 13 3.12 4.02 -8.14
N ALA A 14 1.82 4.05 -7.84
CA ALA A 14 1.08 5.31 -7.79
C ALA A 14 1.58 6.18 -6.61
N ASN A 15 1.54 7.49 -6.79
CA ASN A 15 2.11 8.46 -5.86
C ASN A 15 1.35 8.59 -4.52
N ASN A 16 0.20 7.95 -4.41
CA ASN A 16 -0.69 7.97 -3.25
C ASN A 16 -0.81 6.58 -2.60
N ILE A 17 0.17 5.69 -2.78
CA ILE A 17 0.18 4.37 -2.15
C ILE A 17 1.04 4.37 -0.89
N VAL A 18 0.49 3.82 0.19
CA VAL A 18 1.23 3.42 1.39
C VAL A 18 1.32 1.90 1.36
N ASP A 19 2.49 1.38 1.02
CA ASP A 19 2.72 -0.06 1.01
C ASP A 19 2.96 -0.57 2.43
N ALA A 20 2.07 -1.44 2.92
CA ALA A 20 2.04 -1.82 4.33
C ALA A 20 2.16 -3.34 4.53
N SER A 21 2.96 -3.71 5.54
CA SER A 21 3.14 -5.11 5.91
C SER A 21 1.88 -5.70 6.54
N ARG A 22 1.76 -7.04 6.52
CA ARG A 22 0.68 -7.77 7.20
C ARG A 22 0.54 -7.40 8.68
N ALA A 23 1.62 -6.99 9.34
CA ALA A 23 1.59 -6.55 10.73
C ALA A 23 0.83 -5.23 10.91
N VAL A 24 1.04 -4.26 10.02
CA VAL A 24 0.32 -2.97 10.02
C VAL A 24 -1.17 -3.21 9.80
N TRP A 25 -1.54 -4.02 8.82
CA TRP A 25 -2.93 -4.37 8.56
C TRP A 25 -3.62 -5.04 9.76
N LYS A 26 -2.92 -5.95 10.46
CA LYS A 26 -3.43 -6.54 11.71
C LYS A 26 -3.58 -5.50 12.82
N ALA A 27 -2.64 -4.57 12.95
CA ALA A 27 -2.69 -3.50 13.95
C ALA A 27 -3.83 -2.50 13.69
N LEU A 28 -4.18 -2.26 12.42
CA LEU A 28 -5.35 -1.47 12.04
C LEU A 28 -6.68 -2.19 12.31
N GLY A 29 -6.66 -3.49 12.62
CA GLY A 29 -7.86 -4.27 12.91
C GLY A 29 -8.76 -4.50 11.71
N VAL A 30 -8.24 -4.33 10.48
CA VAL A 30 -9.01 -4.52 9.25
C VAL A 30 -9.19 -6.03 8.98
N PRO A 31 -10.44 -6.51 8.79
CA PRO A 31 -10.71 -7.90 8.42
C PRO A 31 -9.95 -8.33 7.15
N HIS A 32 -9.46 -9.56 7.13
CA HIS A 32 -8.59 -10.06 6.05
C HIS A 32 -9.25 -10.06 4.66
N ASP A 33 -10.57 -10.20 4.59
CA ASP A 33 -11.38 -10.13 3.37
C ASP A 33 -11.44 -8.71 2.77
N GLN A 34 -10.99 -7.69 3.52
CA GLN A 34 -10.89 -6.29 3.08
C GLN A 34 -9.45 -5.88 2.77
N TRP A 35 -8.51 -6.83 2.77
CA TRP A 35 -7.12 -6.58 2.42
C TRP A 35 -6.96 -6.52 0.90
N GLY A 36 -5.95 -5.79 0.44
CA GLY A 36 -5.65 -5.60 -0.99
C GLY A 36 -5.86 -4.17 -1.49
N GLY A 37 -6.41 -3.27 -0.66
CA GLY A 37 -6.48 -1.84 -0.98
C GLY A 37 -7.54 -1.15 -0.13
N LEU A 38 -7.17 -0.14 0.65
CA LEU A 38 -8.09 0.62 1.49
C LEU A 38 -7.74 2.10 1.47
N ASP A 39 -8.72 2.97 1.26
CA ASP A 39 -8.54 4.41 1.39
C ASP A 39 -8.25 4.77 2.84
N ILE A 40 -7.12 5.46 3.06
CA ILE A 40 -6.68 5.89 4.38
C ILE A 40 -6.31 7.37 4.39
N THR A 41 -6.31 7.92 5.60
CA THR A 41 -5.61 9.16 5.89
C THR A 41 -4.42 8.81 6.75
N TRP A 42 -3.23 9.25 6.36
CA TRP A 42 -2.03 9.11 7.18
C TRP A 42 -1.44 10.48 7.42
N THR A 43 -0.76 10.66 8.54
CA THR A 43 -0.31 11.97 8.95
C THR A 43 1.04 11.87 9.63
N GLU A 44 1.99 12.70 9.23
CA GLU A 44 2.67 13.58 10.21
C GLU A 44 1.92 14.93 10.24
N ALA A 45 1.51 15.44 9.06
CA ALA A 45 0.53 16.52 8.84
C ALA A 45 -0.40 16.13 7.66
N LYS A 46 -1.49 15.40 7.95
CA LYS A 46 -2.60 14.89 7.10
C LYS A 46 -2.42 14.84 5.57
N PHE A 47 -2.21 13.63 5.04
CA PHE A 47 -2.27 13.27 3.61
C PHE A 47 -3.28 12.13 3.37
N HIS A 48 -3.98 12.15 2.24
CA HIS A 48 -4.83 11.03 1.79
C HIS A 48 -4.03 10.08 0.91
N ALA A 49 -4.14 8.78 1.18
CA ALA A 49 -3.46 7.72 0.45
C ALA A 49 -4.27 6.43 0.47
N VAL A 50 -3.88 5.44 -0.32
CA VAL A 50 -4.42 4.08 -0.28
C VAL A 50 -3.39 3.18 0.39
N ILE A 51 -3.79 2.47 1.45
CA ILE A 51 -2.94 1.42 2.03
C ILE A 51 -3.09 0.15 1.20
N TYR A 52 -1.97 -0.44 0.78
CA TYR A 52 -1.92 -1.70 0.05
C TYR A 52 -1.23 -2.77 0.89
N VAL A 53 -1.57 -4.04 0.66
CA VAL A 53 -0.80 -5.14 1.22
C VAL A 53 0.43 -5.32 0.36
N SER A 54 1.60 -5.19 0.97
CA SER A 54 2.85 -5.53 0.30
C SER A 54 2.87 -7.03 0.04
N GLU A 55 2.72 -7.43 -1.21
CA GLU A 55 2.94 -8.81 -1.67
C GLU A 55 4.38 -9.06 -2.14
N CYS A 56 5.28 -8.07 -1.97
CA CYS A 56 6.72 -8.26 -2.15
C CYS A 56 7.33 -9.24 -1.12
#